data_AF-A0A2V5TXW0-F1
#
_entry.id   AF-A0A2V5TXW0-F1
#
_cell.length_a   1.000
_cell.length_b   1.000
_cell.length_c   1.000
_cell.angle_alpha   90.00
_cell.angle_beta   90.00
_cell.angle_gamma   90.00
#
_symmetry.space_group_name_H-M   'P 1'
#
loop_
_entity.id
_entity.type
_entity.pdbx_description
1 polymer ?
#
loop_
_entity_poly.entity_id
_entity_poly.type
_entity_poly.pdbx_seq_one_letter_code
_entity_poly.pdbx_strand_id
1 'polypeptide(L)'
;MRITLMHNPTAGRGEHARQELVSALAKAGHQVTYQSTKKSSYKKALKKPADLVLVAGGDGTVGKVGRELIDTGIPMSVLPLGTANNLARSLGFIGSADQIIAGLEGGKKRSFDIGVARGPWGKRYFFESVGGGLLADYLSNAGKFKEAKNLSEEEEMARHVLLLRRLLHVYRAQKWKIELDDKDMSDRYILWESMNIRSAGPALNLASHAATEDGRLDFVCAREEDRSRSVDYLDSRLNGREIKFPLPFRRFRRLKVTYEKSAFHFDSKRWPRKNQKIESPIEIEITVKPSALVILQPRLPERPVA
;
A
#
# COMPACT_ATOMS: atom_id res chain seq x y z
N MET A 1 17.37 -16.37 -14.20
CA MET A 1 16.29 -16.93 -13.33
C MET A 1 15.08 -17.34 -14.15
N ARG A 2 14.24 -18.26 -13.64
CA ARG A 2 12.87 -18.52 -14.12
C ARG A 2 11.91 -17.54 -13.44
N ILE A 3 11.44 -16.55 -14.20
CA ILE A 3 10.59 -15.47 -13.71
C ILE A 3 9.15 -15.68 -14.18
N THR A 4 8.21 -15.67 -13.23
CA THR A 4 6.80 -15.52 -13.56
C THR A 4 6.45 -14.03 -13.52
N LEU A 5 6.24 -13.44 -14.70
CA LEU A 5 5.86 -12.03 -14.86
C LEU A 5 4.33 -11.89 -14.73
N MET A 6 3.89 -11.26 -13.65
CA MET A 6 2.49 -10.94 -13.36
C MET A 6 2.19 -9.50 -13.75
N HIS A 7 1.61 -9.29 -14.93
CA HIS A 7 1.42 -7.96 -15.50
C HIS A 7 -0.04 -7.51 -15.46
N ASN A 8 -0.31 -6.31 -14.95
CA ASN A 8 -1.56 -5.60 -15.16
C ASN A 8 -1.42 -4.64 -16.35
N PRO A 9 -1.96 -4.98 -17.55
CA PRO A 9 -1.80 -4.17 -18.76
C PRO A 9 -2.58 -2.85 -18.73
N THR A 10 -3.40 -2.61 -17.70
CA THR A 10 -4.13 -1.36 -17.51
C THR A 10 -3.62 -0.59 -16.28
N ALA A 11 -2.42 -0.91 -15.77
CA ALA A 11 -1.82 -0.16 -14.69
C ALA A 11 -1.23 1.15 -15.21
N GLY A 12 -1.33 2.21 -14.39
CA GLY A 12 -0.88 3.54 -14.75
C GLY A 12 -1.53 3.98 -16.06
N ARG A 13 -0.72 4.51 -16.97
CA ARG A 13 -1.16 4.97 -18.30
C ARG A 13 -1.13 3.89 -19.38
N GLY A 14 -0.77 2.64 -19.04
CA GLY A 14 -0.65 1.54 -20.01
C GLY A 14 0.59 1.62 -20.90
N GLU A 15 1.62 2.34 -20.45
CA GLU A 15 2.83 2.67 -21.22
C GLU A 15 3.79 1.48 -21.40
N HIS A 16 3.61 0.40 -20.65
CA HIS A 16 4.48 -0.78 -20.74
C HIS A 16 3.76 -1.93 -21.44
N ALA A 17 4.10 -2.15 -22.71
CA ALA A 17 3.55 -3.25 -23.45
C ALA A 17 4.10 -4.59 -22.93
N ARG A 18 3.29 -5.64 -23.01
CA ARG A 18 3.72 -7.02 -22.71
C ARG A 18 5.04 -7.37 -23.40
N GLN A 19 5.17 -7.03 -24.68
CA GLN A 19 6.32 -7.41 -25.51
C GLN A 19 7.60 -6.76 -25.00
N GLU A 20 7.55 -5.49 -24.60
CA GLU A 20 8.69 -4.75 -24.04
C GLU A 20 9.20 -5.39 -22.76
N LEU A 21 8.30 -5.62 -21.78
CA LEU A 21 8.67 -6.22 -20.50
C LEU A 21 9.26 -7.64 -20.67
N VAL A 22 8.66 -8.46 -21.54
CA VAL A 22 9.17 -9.81 -21.83
C VAL A 22 10.52 -9.75 -22.54
N SER A 23 10.69 -8.83 -23.49
CA SER A 23 11.95 -8.63 -24.22
C SER A 23 13.06 -8.16 -23.29
N ALA A 24 12.78 -7.18 -22.42
CA ALA A 24 13.75 -6.67 -21.44
C ALA A 24 14.24 -7.77 -20.49
N LEU A 25 13.32 -8.57 -19.94
CA LEU A 25 13.67 -9.71 -19.09
C LEU A 25 14.47 -10.78 -19.84
N ALA A 26 14.12 -11.08 -21.10
CA ALA A 26 14.86 -12.03 -21.91
C ALA A 26 16.27 -11.54 -22.24
N LYS A 27 16.42 -10.24 -22.57
CA LYS A 27 17.73 -9.58 -22.78
C LYS A 27 18.59 -9.61 -21.52
N ALA A 28 17.98 -9.54 -20.34
CA ALA A 28 18.64 -9.73 -19.05
C ALA A 28 18.92 -11.21 -18.70
N GLY A 29 18.77 -12.14 -19.65
CA GLY A 29 19.10 -13.56 -19.44
C GLY A 29 18.09 -14.35 -18.60
N HIS A 30 16.85 -13.87 -18.48
CA HIS A 30 15.83 -14.55 -17.70
C HIS A 30 14.86 -15.36 -18.57
N GLN A 31 14.43 -16.52 -18.07
CA GLN A 31 13.37 -17.32 -18.67
C GLN A 31 12.02 -16.82 -18.15
N VAL A 32 11.14 -16.36 -19.03
CA VAL A 32 9.93 -15.62 -18.63
C VAL A 32 8.66 -16.41 -18.92
N THR A 33 7.86 -16.65 -17.87
CA THR A 33 6.46 -17.04 -18.02
C THR A 33 5.58 -15.81 -17.81
N TYR A 34 4.99 -15.31 -18.91
CA TYR A 34 4.09 -14.16 -18.84
C TYR A 34 2.67 -14.57 -18.42
N GLN A 35 2.07 -13.78 -17.53
CA GLN A 35 0.67 -13.92 -17.16
C GLN A 35 0.03 -12.55 -16.89
N SER A 36 -1.10 -12.30 -17.54
CA SER A 36 -1.91 -11.12 -17.22
C SER A 36 -2.69 -11.34 -15.93
N THR A 37 -2.67 -10.36 -15.03
CA THR A 37 -3.46 -10.37 -13.78
C THR A 37 -4.94 -10.07 -14.02
N LYS A 38 -5.35 -9.68 -15.24
CA LYS A 38 -6.76 -9.51 -15.61
C LYS A 38 -7.45 -10.84 -15.95
N LYS A 39 -6.68 -11.88 -16.23
CA LYS A 39 -7.21 -13.22 -16.52
C LYS A 39 -7.29 -14.04 -15.23
N SER A 40 -8.34 -14.85 -15.07
CA SER A 40 -8.52 -15.74 -13.91
C SER A 40 -7.40 -16.77 -13.75
N SER A 41 -6.69 -17.09 -14.83
CA SER A 41 -5.58 -18.06 -14.84
C SER A 41 -4.36 -17.64 -14.01
N TYR A 42 -4.27 -16.38 -13.55
CA TYR A 42 -3.09 -15.92 -12.80
C TYR A 42 -2.78 -16.75 -11.55
N LYS A 43 -3.81 -17.20 -10.82
CA LYS A 43 -3.63 -18.06 -9.66
C LYS A 43 -2.98 -19.40 -10.01
N LYS A 44 -3.35 -19.98 -11.16
CA LYS A 44 -2.75 -21.23 -11.64
C LYS A 44 -1.29 -21.03 -12.03
N ALA A 45 -0.95 -19.90 -12.62
CA ALA A 45 0.43 -19.58 -12.97
C ALA A 45 1.33 -19.42 -11.73
N LEU A 46 0.81 -18.84 -10.64
CA LEU A 46 1.56 -18.70 -9.38
C LEU A 46 1.86 -20.03 -8.67
N LYS A 47 1.12 -21.11 -9.00
CA LYS A 47 1.39 -22.46 -8.47
C LYS A 47 2.51 -23.19 -9.21
N LYS A 48 2.99 -22.66 -10.33
CA LYS A 48 4.08 -23.27 -11.08
C LYS A 48 5.42 -22.92 -10.41
N PRO A 49 6.43 -23.81 -10.47
CA PRO A 49 7.76 -23.49 -9.97
C PRO A 49 8.34 -22.25 -10.65
N ALA A 50 8.81 -21.30 -9.85
CA ALA A 50 9.50 -20.10 -10.30
C ALA A 50 10.56 -19.71 -9.26
N ASP A 51 11.66 -19.11 -9.73
CA ASP A 51 12.69 -18.59 -8.84
C ASP A 51 12.32 -17.20 -8.31
N LEU A 52 11.44 -16.49 -9.04
CA LEU A 52 10.95 -15.16 -8.74
C LEU A 52 9.57 -14.93 -9.38
N VAL A 53 8.68 -14.27 -8.64
CA VAL A 53 7.48 -13.63 -9.21
C VAL A 53 7.73 -12.13 -9.34
N LEU A 54 7.74 -11.62 -10.56
CA LEU A 54 7.88 -10.19 -10.83
C LEU A 54 6.50 -9.60 -11.10
N VAL A 55 6.06 -8.65 -10.28
CA VAL A 55 4.74 -8.02 -10.40
C VAL A 55 4.87 -6.66 -11.07
N ALA A 56 4.31 -6.54 -12.28
CA ALA A 56 4.29 -5.29 -13.03
C ALA A 56 2.90 -4.64 -12.93
N GLY A 57 2.79 -3.58 -12.12
CA GLY A 57 1.53 -2.90 -11.86
C GLY A 57 1.60 -1.96 -10.66
N GLY A 58 0.47 -1.33 -10.31
CA GLY A 58 0.34 -0.55 -9.08
C GLY A 58 0.01 -1.39 -7.84
N ASP A 59 -0.13 -0.74 -6.69
CA ASP A 59 -0.29 -1.38 -5.38
C ASP A 59 -1.42 -2.41 -5.32
N GLY A 60 -2.56 -2.14 -5.97
CA GLY A 60 -3.67 -3.08 -6.04
C GLY A 60 -3.32 -4.40 -6.75
N THR A 61 -2.41 -4.37 -7.73
CA THR A 61 -1.91 -5.56 -8.43
C THR A 61 -0.88 -6.28 -7.58
N VAL A 62 0.02 -5.52 -6.94
CA VAL A 62 1.01 -6.07 -6.01
C VAL A 62 0.34 -6.78 -4.85
N GLY A 63 -0.59 -6.14 -4.15
CA GLY A 63 -1.36 -6.79 -3.08
C GLY A 63 -2.23 -7.95 -3.58
N LYS A 64 -2.69 -7.95 -4.83
CA LYS A 64 -3.43 -9.09 -5.40
C LYS A 64 -2.53 -10.32 -5.56
N VAL A 65 -1.33 -10.14 -6.11
CA VAL A 65 -0.38 -11.23 -6.33
C VAL A 65 0.28 -11.65 -5.02
N GLY A 66 0.73 -10.70 -4.21
CA GLY A 66 1.41 -10.96 -2.94
C GLY A 66 0.57 -11.81 -1.99
N ARG A 67 -0.76 -11.61 -1.92
CA ARG A 67 -1.64 -12.45 -1.08
C ARG A 67 -1.59 -13.94 -1.43
N GLU A 68 -1.35 -14.28 -2.69
CA GLU A 68 -1.24 -15.67 -3.14
C GLU A 68 0.17 -16.24 -2.89
N LEU A 69 1.15 -15.38 -2.57
CA LEU A 69 2.53 -15.77 -2.27
C LEU A 69 2.83 -15.88 -0.77
N ILE A 70 1.90 -15.48 0.09
CA ILE A 70 2.04 -15.59 1.54
C ILE A 70 2.37 -17.03 1.91
N ASP A 71 3.40 -17.23 2.72
CA ASP A 71 3.91 -18.54 3.18
C ASP A 71 4.44 -19.48 2.08
N THR A 72 4.50 -19.05 0.82
CA THR A 72 5.01 -19.91 -0.28
C THR A 72 6.53 -20.00 -0.32
N GLY A 73 7.23 -19.03 0.28
CA GLY A 73 8.68 -18.86 0.20
C GLY A 73 9.19 -18.40 -1.17
N ILE A 74 8.33 -18.28 -2.19
CA ILE A 74 8.71 -17.79 -3.52
C ILE A 74 8.95 -16.27 -3.42
N PRO A 75 10.16 -15.77 -3.77
CA PRO A 75 10.43 -14.35 -3.74
C PRO A 75 9.52 -13.56 -4.68
N MET A 76 9.13 -12.36 -4.25
CA MET A 76 8.38 -11.38 -5.06
C MET A 76 9.23 -10.12 -5.29
N SER A 77 9.20 -9.58 -6.50
CA SER A 77 9.73 -8.26 -6.82
C SER A 77 8.69 -7.44 -7.59
N VAL A 78 8.88 -6.14 -7.72
CA VAL A 78 7.87 -5.21 -8.25
C VAL A 78 8.45 -4.33 -9.34
N LEU A 79 7.73 -4.20 -10.46
CA LEU A 79 7.87 -3.08 -11.40
C LEU A 79 6.73 -2.08 -11.09
N PRO A 80 7.05 -0.90 -10.54
CA PRO A 80 6.05 0.07 -10.09
C PRO A 80 5.43 0.79 -11.29
N LEU A 81 4.29 0.29 -11.76
CA LEU A 81 3.60 0.82 -12.95
C LEU A 81 2.26 1.50 -12.63
N GLY A 82 2.00 1.83 -11.36
CA GLY A 82 0.81 2.56 -10.94
C GLY A 82 1.10 4.02 -10.57
N THR A 83 0.08 4.74 -10.14
CA THR A 83 0.21 6.17 -9.78
C THR A 83 0.92 6.39 -8.44
N ALA A 84 0.50 5.67 -7.38
CA ALA A 84 1.04 5.86 -6.03
C ALA A 84 2.30 5.02 -5.79
N ASN A 85 2.21 3.71 -6.04
CA ASN A 85 3.28 2.72 -5.82
C ASN A 85 3.85 2.75 -4.39
N ASN A 86 2.97 2.85 -3.40
CA ASN A 86 3.33 2.98 -1.98
C ASN A 86 4.28 1.88 -1.52
N LEU A 87 4.03 0.63 -1.91
CA LEU A 87 4.89 -0.49 -1.53
C LEU A 87 6.29 -0.36 -2.13
N ALA A 88 6.36 -0.12 -3.44
CA ALA A 88 7.62 0.01 -4.16
C ALA A 88 8.45 1.18 -3.62
N ARG A 89 7.84 2.35 -3.41
CA ARG A 89 8.48 3.53 -2.82
C ARG A 89 9.00 3.23 -1.41
N SER A 90 8.20 2.57 -0.57
CA SER A 90 8.59 2.24 0.81
C SER A 90 9.78 1.28 0.86
N LEU A 91 9.88 0.38 -0.12
CA LEU A 91 10.96 -0.59 -0.23
C LEU A 91 12.16 -0.08 -1.05
N GLY A 92 12.15 1.18 -1.51
CA GLY A 92 13.23 1.79 -2.26
C GLY A 92 13.36 1.32 -3.71
N PHE A 93 12.28 0.81 -4.31
CA PHE A 93 12.21 0.43 -5.72
C PHE A 93 12.05 1.68 -6.57
N ILE A 94 13.13 2.45 -6.69
CA ILE A 94 13.16 3.75 -7.35
C ILE A 94 14.05 3.61 -8.58
N GLY A 95 13.45 3.39 -9.74
CA GLY A 95 14.16 3.25 -11.01
C GLY A 95 13.21 2.92 -12.14
N SER A 96 13.70 3.02 -13.38
CA SER A 96 12.96 2.55 -14.55
C SER A 96 12.75 1.03 -14.49
N ALA A 97 11.79 0.53 -15.26
CA ALA A 97 11.57 -0.91 -15.38
C ALA A 97 12.86 -1.64 -15.77
N ASP A 98 13.65 -1.09 -16.69
CA ASP A 98 14.93 -1.66 -17.14
C ASP A 98 15.98 -1.69 -16.02
N GLN A 99 16.09 -0.61 -15.23
CA GLN A 99 17.01 -0.57 -14.08
C GLN A 99 16.64 -1.62 -13.03
N ILE A 100 15.35 -1.78 -12.74
CA ILE A 100 14.88 -2.81 -11.81
C ILE A 100 15.16 -4.20 -12.36
N ILE A 101 14.84 -4.45 -13.64
CA ILE A 101 15.08 -5.74 -14.31
C ILE A 101 16.56 -6.11 -14.27
N ALA A 102 17.45 -5.18 -14.63
CA ALA A 102 18.89 -5.41 -14.59
C ALA A 102 19.40 -5.69 -13.16
N GLY A 103 18.79 -5.08 -12.15
CA GLY A 103 19.15 -5.27 -10.74
C GLY A 103 18.55 -6.53 -10.08
N LEU A 104 17.73 -7.32 -10.78
CA LEU A 104 17.13 -8.54 -10.21
C LEU A 104 18.20 -9.58 -9.89
N GLU A 105 19.20 -9.73 -10.76
CA GLU A 105 20.34 -10.59 -10.51
C GLU A 105 21.27 -9.96 -9.46
N GLY A 106 21.63 -10.74 -8.44
CA GLY A 106 22.36 -10.22 -7.28
C GLY A 106 21.52 -9.35 -6.32
N GLY A 107 20.20 -9.27 -6.55
CA GLY A 107 19.26 -8.65 -5.60
C GLY A 107 19.25 -9.34 -4.24
N LYS A 108 18.89 -8.59 -3.20
CA LYS A 108 18.85 -9.10 -1.82
C LYS A 108 17.45 -9.58 -1.47
N LYS A 109 17.35 -10.80 -0.94
CA LYS A 109 16.10 -11.31 -0.36
C LYS A 109 15.92 -10.73 1.03
N ARG A 110 14.74 -10.21 1.29
CA ARG A 110 14.31 -9.59 2.54
C ARG A 110 13.00 -10.21 2.99
N SER A 111 12.84 -10.38 4.29
CA SER A 111 11.54 -10.78 4.82
C SER A 111 10.56 -9.64 4.67
N PHE A 112 9.27 -9.95 4.65
CA PHE A 112 8.24 -8.93 4.64
C PHE A 112 7.07 -9.36 5.52
N ASP A 113 6.83 -8.56 6.54
CA ASP A 113 5.73 -8.69 7.47
C ASP A 113 4.43 -8.24 6.83
N ILE A 114 3.34 -8.94 7.15
CA ILE A 114 2.01 -8.65 6.60
C ILE A 114 1.05 -8.32 7.72
N GLY A 115 0.32 -7.23 7.54
CA GLY A 115 -0.81 -6.90 8.40
C GLY A 115 -1.97 -7.89 8.22
N VAL A 116 -2.56 -8.31 9.33
CA VAL A 116 -3.70 -9.23 9.39
C VAL A 116 -4.84 -8.58 10.14
N ALA A 117 -5.98 -8.44 9.49
CA ALA A 117 -7.19 -7.89 10.09
C ALA A 117 -8.31 -8.93 10.10
N ARG A 118 -8.89 -9.16 11.28
CA ARG A 118 -10.02 -10.06 11.53
C ARG A 118 -11.24 -9.24 11.93
N GLY A 119 -12.41 -9.66 11.47
CA GLY A 119 -13.69 -9.04 11.81
C GLY A 119 -14.83 -9.81 11.14
N PRO A 120 -16.03 -9.22 10.98
CA PRO A 120 -17.20 -9.89 10.40
C PRO A 120 -17.01 -10.44 8.96
N TRP A 121 -15.99 -9.96 8.24
CA TRP A 121 -15.61 -10.47 6.91
C TRP A 121 -14.64 -11.67 6.96
N GLY A 122 -14.36 -12.21 8.14
CA GLY A 122 -13.31 -13.19 8.38
C GLY A 122 -11.92 -12.54 8.44
N LYS A 123 -10.92 -13.18 7.82
CA LYS A 123 -9.52 -12.74 7.83
C LYS A 123 -9.15 -12.03 6.52
N ARG A 124 -8.46 -10.89 6.61
CA ARG A 124 -7.87 -10.17 5.49
C ARG A 124 -6.41 -9.83 5.74
N TYR A 125 -5.61 -9.92 4.68
CA TYR A 125 -4.24 -9.44 4.66
C TYR A 125 -4.16 -8.06 4.01
N PHE A 126 -3.37 -7.18 4.59
CA PHE A 126 -3.04 -5.85 4.06
C PHE A 126 -1.52 -5.66 4.01
N PHE A 127 -1.09 -4.88 3.03
CA PHE A 127 0.32 -4.62 2.74
C PHE A 127 0.70 -3.20 3.16
N GLU A 128 -0.23 -2.26 2.99
CA GLU A 128 -0.01 -0.84 3.20
C GLU A 128 -0.45 -0.42 4.60
N SER A 129 -1.77 -0.30 4.79
CA SER A 129 -2.37 0.11 6.04
C SER A 129 -3.83 -0.37 6.19
N VAL A 130 -4.32 -0.29 7.42
CA VAL A 130 -5.75 -0.33 7.76
C VAL A 130 -6.06 0.87 8.63
N GLY A 131 -7.07 1.66 8.26
CA GLY A 131 -7.37 2.89 8.98
C GLY A 131 -8.79 3.38 8.81
N GLY A 132 -9.19 4.29 9.70
CA GLY A 132 -10.53 4.85 9.78
C GLY A 132 -10.53 6.38 9.75
N GLY A 133 -11.71 6.95 9.49
CA GLY A 133 -11.90 8.40 9.45
C GLY A 133 -11.66 8.99 8.06
N LEU A 134 -10.96 10.13 8.01
CA LEU A 134 -10.78 10.95 6.82
C LEU A 134 -10.29 10.15 5.61
N LEU A 135 -9.25 9.31 5.77
CA LEU A 135 -8.66 8.57 4.65
C LEU A 135 -9.63 7.51 4.11
N ALA A 136 -10.33 6.79 5.00
CA ALA A 136 -11.38 5.84 4.63
C ALA A 136 -12.51 6.50 3.83
N ASP A 137 -12.97 7.68 4.27
CA ASP A 137 -14.03 8.43 3.61
C ASP A 137 -13.58 9.07 2.28
N TYR A 138 -12.33 9.52 2.21
CA TYR A 138 -11.70 9.94 0.95
C TYR A 138 -11.68 8.79 -0.06
N LEU A 139 -11.17 7.60 0.31
CA LEU A 139 -11.06 6.44 -0.59
C LEU A 139 -12.42 5.98 -1.15
N SER A 140 -13.49 6.35 -0.47
CA SER A 140 -14.87 6.01 -0.85
C SER A 140 -15.42 6.90 -1.95
N ASN A 141 -14.87 8.10 -2.06
CA ASN A 141 -15.19 9.05 -3.11
C ASN A 141 -14.11 9.09 -4.19
N ALA A 142 -12.88 8.62 -3.89
CA ALA A 142 -11.76 8.55 -4.82
C ALA A 142 -12.14 7.91 -6.16
N GLY A 143 -12.82 6.74 -6.13
CA GLY A 143 -13.27 6.06 -7.35
C GLY A 143 -14.37 6.75 -8.15
N LYS A 144 -15.00 7.82 -7.62
CA LYS A 144 -15.92 8.68 -8.40
C LYS A 144 -15.17 9.70 -9.24
N PHE A 145 -13.94 10.04 -8.85
CA PHE A 145 -13.07 10.88 -9.65
C PHE A 145 -12.43 9.99 -10.69
N LYS A 146 -12.87 10.11 -11.95
CA LYS A 146 -12.14 9.48 -13.06
C LYS A 146 -10.72 10.05 -13.08
N GLU A 147 -9.73 9.18 -13.21
CA GLU A 147 -8.36 9.59 -13.54
C GLU A 147 -8.41 10.54 -14.73
N ALA A 148 -7.75 11.69 -14.60
CA ALA A 148 -7.72 12.64 -15.68
C ALA A 148 -6.70 12.14 -16.72
N LYS A 149 -7.18 11.81 -17.93
CA LYS A 149 -6.33 11.25 -19.00
C LYS A 149 -5.11 12.12 -19.35
N ASN A 150 -5.15 13.42 -19.05
CA ASN A 150 -4.14 14.39 -19.47
C ASN A 150 -3.20 14.87 -18.34
N LEU A 151 -3.32 14.39 -17.10
CA LEU A 151 -2.51 14.88 -15.96
C LEU A 151 -1.44 13.86 -15.56
N SER A 152 -0.14 14.09 -15.80
CA SER A 152 1.04 13.24 -15.53
C SER A 152 0.86 12.05 -14.52
N GLU A 153 1.73 11.83 -13.56
CA GLU A 153 1.42 10.97 -12.39
C GLU A 153 1.45 11.85 -11.14
N GLU A 154 2.44 12.75 -11.09
CA GLU A 154 2.59 13.79 -10.09
C GLU A 154 1.37 14.71 -9.99
N GLU A 155 0.80 15.13 -11.13
CA GLU A 155 -0.41 15.98 -11.13
C GLU A 155 -1.65 15.24 -10.61
N GLU A 156 -1.83 13.97 -10.98
CA GLU A 156 -2.93 13.15 -10.44
C GLU A 156 -2.73 12.91 -8.93
N MET A 157 -1.48 12.73 -8.50
CA MET A 157 -1.14 12.65 -7.08
C MET A 157 -1.48 13.95 -6.33
N ALA A 158 -1.05 15.10 -6.86
CA ALA A 158 -1.35 16.41 -6.28
C ALA A 158 -2.87 16.66 -6.19
N ARG A 159 -3.62 16.28 -7.24
CA ARG A 159 -5.09 16.33 -7.24
C ARG A 159 -5.69 15.52 -6.10
N HIS A 160 -5.21 14.31 -5.86
CA HIS A 160 -5.68 13.47 -4.75
C HIS A 160 -5.34 14.05 -3.37
N VAL A 161 -4.13 14.59 -3.20
CA VAL A 161 -3.74 15.29 -1.97
C VAL A 161 -4.63 16.52 -1.74
N LEU A 162 -4.96 17.28 -2.80
CA LEU A 162 -5.84 18.45 -2.73
C LEU A 162 -7.26 18.06 -2.30
N LEU A 163 -7.80 16.96 -2.82
CA LEU A 163 -9.11 16.44 -2.42
C LEU A 163 -9.12 16.08 -0.93
N LEU A 164 -8.08 15.38 -0.46
CA LEU A 164 -7.94 15.04 0.95
C LEU A 164 -7.83 16.30 1.82
N ARG A 165 -7.06 17.29 1.37
CA ARG A 165 -6.89 18.58 2.05
C ARG A 165 -8.18 19.39 2.15
N ARG A 166 -9.03 19.35 1.12
CA ARG A 166 -10.38 19.97 1.15
C ARG A 166 -11.30 19.25 2.12
N LEU A 167 -11.29 17.91 2.10
CA LEU A 167 -12.07 17.12 3.05
C LEU A 167 -11.61 17.39 4.49
N LEU A 168 -10.30 17.40 4.74
CA LEU A 168 -9.70 17.70 6.04
C LEU A 168 -10.18 19.05 6.58
N HIS A 169 -10.51 20.04 5.77
CA HIS A 169 -10.96 21.34 6.30
C HIS A 169 -12.28 21.25 7.07
N VAL A 170 -13.20 20.39 6.61
CA VAL A 170 -14.57 20.29 7.17
C VAL A 170 -14.83 18.97 7.91
N TYR A 171 -13.90 18.02 7.85
CA TYR A 171 -14.07 16.69 8.42
C TYR A 171 -14.14 16.75 9.95
N ARG A 172 -15.19 16.20 10.57
CA ARG A 172 -15.30 16.11 12.03
C ARG A 172 -14.69 14.80 12.53
N ALA A 173 -13.86 14.89 13.57
CA ALA A 173 -13.31 13.72 14.22
C ALA A 173 -14.42 12.79 14.72
N GLN A 174 -14.24 11.50 14.48
CA GLN A 174 -15.20 10.45 14.81
C GLN A 174 -14.75 9.72 16.07
N LYS A 175 -15.70 9.26 16.90
CA LYS A 175 -15.39 8.51 18.11
C LYS A 175 -15.02 7.06 17.77
N TRP A 176 -13.91 6.59 18.33
CA TRP A 176 -13.43 5.23 18.18
C TRP A 176 -13.11 4.64 19.55
N LYS A 177 -13.45 3.38 19.77
CA LYS A 177 -12.88 2.61 20.88
C LYS A 177 -11.70 1.82 20.34
N ILE A 178 -10.49 2.14 20.79
CA ILE A 178 -9.26 1.52 20.30
C ILE A 178 -8.45 1.04 21.50
N GLU A 179 -8.05 -0.22 21.48
CA GLU A 179 -7.10 -0.80 22.43
C GLU A 179 -5.83 -1.17 21.65
N LEU A 180 -4.67 -0.67 22.08
CA LEU A 180 -3.38 -0.83 21.43
C LEU A 180 -2.40 -1.50 22.40
N ASP A 181 -2.06 -2.77 22.18
CA ASP A 181 -1.26 -3.59 23.12
C ASP A 181 -1.73 -3.40 24.58
N ASP A 182 -3.02 -3.63 24.82
CA ASP A 182 -3.70 -3.50 26.12
C ASP A 182 -3.76 -2.06 26.71
N LYS A 183 -3.38 -1.04 25.94
CA LYS A 183 -3.55 0.38 26.31
C LYS A 183 -4.77 0.98 25.65
N ASP A 184 -5.61 1.63 26.44
CA ASP A 184 -6.75 2.37 25.92
C ASP A 184 -6.28 3.61 25.15
N MET A 185 -6.64 3.64 23.87
CA MET A 185 -6.44 4.71 22.92
C MET A 185 -7.79 5.21 22.38
N SER A 186 -8.88 4.99 23.11
CA SER A 186 -10.22 5.43 22.73
C SER A 186 -10.30 6.96 22.72
N ASP A 187 -10.69 7.53 21.58
CA ASP A 187 -10.76 8.98 21.41
C ASP A 187 -11.59 9.37 20.19
N ARG A 188 -11.62 10.67 19.88
CA ARG A 188 -12.10 11.23 18.64
C ARG A 188 -10.95 11.49 17.68
N TYR A 189 -10.97 10.82 16.54
CA TYR A 189 -9.93 10.94 15.51
C TYR A 189 -10.48 11.50 14.20
N ILE A 190 -9.77 12.48 13.64
CA ILE A 190 -9.91 12.86 12.22
C ILE A 190 -9.52 11.67 11.35
N LEU A 191 -8.38 11.04 11.66
CA LEU A 191 -7.94 9.78 11.07
C LEU A 191 -7.15 8.97 12.08
N TRP A 192 -7.15 7.66 11.90
CA TRP A 192 -6.20 6.75 12.53
C TRP A 192 -5.80 5.69 11.51
N GLU A 193 -4.54 5.26 11.52
CA GLU A 193 -4.01 4.25 10.63
C GLU A 193 -3.11 3.27 11.38
N SER A 194 -3.28 1.99 11.10
CA SER A 194 -2.34 0.92 11.36
C SER A 194 -1.48 0.71 10.12
N MET A 195 -0.25 1.20 10.15
CA MET A 195 0.68 1.25 9.03
C MET A 195 1.65 0.05 9.06
N ASN A 196 1.74 -0.69 7.96
CA ASN A 196 2.76 -1.73 7.75
C ASN A 196 3.96 -1.18 6.94
N ILE A 197 3.72 -0.15 6.13
CA ILE A 197 4.76 0.56 5.36
C ILE A 197 4.68 2.06 5.61
N ARG A 198 5.60 2.81 5.01
CA ARG A 198 5.75 4.24 5.28
C ARG A 198 4.59 5.09 4.78
N SER A 199 3.97 4.67 3.68
CA SER A 199 2.96 5.46 2.98
C SER A 199 1.62 4.75 2.82
N ALA A 200 0.54 5.53 2.83
CA ALA A 200 -0.81 5.06 2.54
C ALA A 200 -1.57 6.01 1.60
N GLY A 201 -2.58 5.48 0.92
CA GLY A 201 -3.46 6.27 0.05
C GLY A 201 -2.67 6.99 -1.05
N PRO A 202 -2.84 8.30 -1.24
CA PRO A 202 -2.16 9.05 -2.29
C PRO A 202 -0.70 9.38 -1.90
N ALA A 203 0.13 8.36 -1.69
CA ALA A 203 1.54 8.47 -1.34
C ALA A 203 1.82 9.34 -0.11
N LEU A 204 0.91 9.33 0.87
CA LEU A 204 1.08 10.05 2.13
C LEU A 204 2.04 9.28 3.01
N ASN A 205 3.26 9.78 3.17
CA ASN A 205 4.26 9.24 4.08
C ASN A 205 3.88 9.57 5.54
N LEU A 206 2.95 8.79 6.11
CA LEU A 206 2.41 8.98 7.45
C LEU A 206 3.28 8.31 8.54
N ALA A 207 4.01 7.25 8.18
CA ALA A 207 4.83 6.47 9.10
C ALA A 207 6.26 6.31 8.56
N SER A 208 7.01 7.41 8.47
CA SER A 208 8.37 7.42 7.89
C SER A 208 9.37 6.42 8.50
N HIS A 209 9.10 5.91 9.70
CA HIS A 209 9.93 4.94 10.43
C HIS A 209 9.43 3.49 10.31
N ALA A 210 8.35 3.24 9.58
CA ALA A 210 7.80 1.91 9.41
C ALA A 210 8.86 0.97 8.81
N ALA A 211 8.97 -0.19 9.43
CA ALA A 211 9.83 -1.28 9.01
C ALA A 211 8.95 -2.50 8.72
N THR A 212 9.33 -3.28 7.72
CA THR A 212 8.56 -4.44 7.26
C THR A 212 9.19 -5.76 7.70
N GLU A 213 10.10 -5.72 8.67
CA GLU A 213 10.90 -6.87 9.14
C GLU A 213 11.02 -6.90 10.67
N ASP A 214 10.26 -6.06 11.39
CA ASP A 214 10.41 -5.89 12.85
C ASP A 214 9.31 -6.58 13.68
N GLY A 215 8.37 -7.26 13.01
CA GLY A 215 7.24 -7.95 13.59
C GLY A 215 6.29 -7.00 14.32
N ARG A 216 6.15 -5.76 13.85
CA ARG A 216 5.27 -4.73 14.43
C ARG A 216 4.56 -3.93 13.33
N LEU A 217 3.58 -3.14 13.76
CA LEU A 217 2.89 -2.14 12.95
C LEU A 217 3.02 -0.78 13.64
N ASP A 218 2.88 0.30 12.87
CA ASP A 218 2.90 1.67 13.39
C ASP A 218 1.49 2.26 13.43
N PHE A 219 1.03 2.62 14.62
CA PHE A 219 -0.22 3.36 14.81
C PHE A 219 0.04 4.86 14.69
N VAL A 220 -0.64 5.53 13.77
CA VAL A 220 -0.63 6.99 13.61
C VAL A 220 -2.05 7.52 13.67
N CYS A 221 -2.24 8.70 14.26
CA CYS A 221 -3.55 9.30 14.36
C CYS A 221 -3.47 10.83 14.34
N ALA A 222 -4.56 11.47 13.93
CA ALA A 222 -4.77 12.91 14.05
C ALA A 222 -6.07 13.17 14.80
N ARG A 223 -6.03 14.00 15.84
CA ARG A 223 -7.20 14.49 16.57
C ARG A 223 -7.64 15.86 16.04
N GLU A 224 -8.69 16.41 16.64
CA GLU A 224 -9.17 17.76 16.30
C GLU A 224 -8.08 18.82 16.48
N GLU A 225 -7.32 18.75 17.58
CA GLU A 225 -6.21 19.67 17.87
C GLU A 225 -5.05 19.57 16.85
N ASP A 226 -4.91 18.44 16.16
CA ASP A 226 -3.85 18.19 15.18
C ASP A 226 -4.18 18.71 13.77
N ARG A 227 -5.37 19.30 13.58
CA ARG A 227 -5.87 19.70 12.26
C ARG A 227 -4.92 20.65 11.54
N SER A 228 -4.42 21.68 12.22
CA SER A 228 -3.51 22.66 11.61
C SER A 228 -2.23 21.98 11.11
N ARG A 229 -1.63 21.12 11.94
CA ARG A 229 -0.40 20.39 11.60
C ARG A 229 -0.62 19.42 10.43
N SER A 230 -1.80 18.80 10.38
CA SER A 230 -2.21 17.93 9.28
C SER A 230 -2.44 18.71 7.98
N VAL A 231 -2.98 19.92 8.09
CA VAL A 231 -3.14 20.88 6.98
C VAL A 231 -1.76 21.28 6.43
N ASP A 232 -0.84 21.70 7.29
CA ASP A 232 0.51 22.13 6.91
C ASP A 232 1.29 20.98 6.22
N TYR A 233 1.08 19.75 6.69
CA TYR A 233 1.61 18.54 6.07
C TYR A 233 1.12 18.38 4.62
N LEU A 234 -0.19 18.42 4.41
CA LEU A 234 -0.77 18.27 3.06
C LEU A 234 -0.41 19.45 2.15
N ASP A 235 -0.38 20.68 2.67
CA ASP A 235 -0.01 21.88 1.90
C ASP A 235 1.47 21.83 1.48
N SER A 236 2.36 21.32 2.35
CA SER A 236 3.76 21.08 1.98
C SER A 236 3.89 20.05 0.86
N ARG A 237 3.09 18.98 0.90
CA ARG A 237 3.06 17.95 -0.16
C ARG A 237 2.54 18.51 -1.48
N LEU A 238 1.51 19.36 -1.45
CA LEU A 238 1.00 20.06 -2.64
C LEU A 238 2.06 20.97 -3.28
N ASN A 239 2.92 21.57 -2.46
CA ASN A 239 4.03 22.40 -2.90
C ASN A 239 5.30 21.59 -3.24
N GLY A 240 5.19 20.27 -3.43
CA GLY A 240 6.32 19.40 -3.81
C GLY A 240 7.37 19.19 -2.73
N ARG A 241 7.12 19.61 -1.48
CA ARG A 241 8.07 19.47 -0.37
C ARG A 241 7.89 18.12 0.33
N GLU A 242 8.99 17.40 0.48
CA GLU A 242 9.01 16.18 1.28
C GLU A 242 9.32 16.52 2.74
N ILE A 243 8.28 16.50 3.58
CA ILE A 243 8.41 16.68 5.03
C ILE A 243 7.97 15.42 5.77
N LYS A 244 8.57 15.18 6.94
CA LYS A 244 8.12 14.12 7.83
C LYS A 244 6.71 14.42 8.33
N PHE A 245 5.87 13.39 8.44
CA PHE A 245 4.58 13.54 9.09
C PHE A 245 4.79 14.05 10.51
N PRO A 246 4.12 15.16 10.91
CA PRO A 246 4.48 15.85 12.15
C PRO A 246 3.96 15.12 13.39
N LEU A 247 2.96 14.24 13.26
CA LEU A 247 2.30 13.62 14.39
C LEU A 247 3.07 12.40 14.90
N PRO A 248 3.03 12.12 16.22
CA PRO A 248 3.70 10.97 16.79
C PRO A 248 3.09 9.65 16.29
N PHE A 249 3.87 8.58 16.40
CA PHE A 249 3.43 7.22 16.12
C PHE A 249 3.65 6.32 17.34
N ARG A 250 2.99 5.17 17.36
CA ARG A 250 3.17 4.12 18.38
C ARG A 250 3.32 2.76 17.71
N ARG A 251 4.41 2.07 17.99
CA ARG A 251 4.58 0.67 17.55
C ARG A 251 3.71 -0.26 18.36
N PHE A 252 3.10 -1.23 17.71
CA PHE A 252 2.24 -2.21 18.36
C PHE A 252 2.27 -3.57 17.65
N ARG A 253 1.72 -4.61 18.31
CA ARG A 253 1.51 -5.94 17.70
C ARG A 253 0.04 -6.33 17.58
N ARG A 254 -0.80 -5.83 18.49
CA ARG A 254 -2.23 -6.07 18.50
C ARG A 254 -2.98 -4.77 18.70
N LEU A 255 -3.99 -4.55 17.86
CA LEU A 255 -4.90 -3.44 17.96
C LEU A 255 -6.33 -3.98 17.84
N LYS A 256 -7.20 -3.66 18.81
CA LYS A 256 -8.63 -3.92 18.72
C LYS A 256 -9.37 -2.62 18.49
N VAL A 257 -10.30 -2.61 17.55
CA VAL A 257 -11.23 -1.48 17.37
C VAL A 257 -12.64 -1.98 17.54
N THR A 258 -13.41 -1.27 18.37
CA THR A 258 -14.86 -1.40 18.43
C THR A 258 -15.47 -0.09 17.96
N TYR A 259 -16.39 -0.16 17.00
CA TYR A 259 -17.04 1.03 16.48
C TYR A 259 -18.47 0.76 16.00
N GLU A 260 -19.29 1.81 15.95
CA GLU A 260 -20.71 1.68 15.60
C GLU A 260 -20.96 1.82 14.10
N LYS A 261 -20.72 3.01 13.53
CA LYS A 261 -21.06 3.34 12.13
C LYS A 261 -20.01 4.23 11.47
N SER A 262 -18.78 3.73 11.39
CA SER A 262 -17.71 4.38 10.62
C SER A 262 -17.19 3.43 9.55
N ALA A 263 -16.70 3.97 8.46
CA ALA A 263 -15.94 3.14 7.55
C ALA A 263 -14.47 3.17 7.91
N PHE A 264 -13.82 2.11 7.51
CA PHE A 264 -12.38 2.01 7.51
C PHE A 264 -11.94 1.46 6.15
N HIS A 265 -10.65 1.31 5.91
CA HIS A 265 -10.13 0.72 4.68
C HIS A 265 -9.08 -0.36 4.95
N PHE A 266 -8.87 -1.23 3.96
CA PHE A 266 -7.71 -2.11 3.87
C PHE A 266 -6.96 -1.77 2.60
N ASP A 267 -5.68 -1.40 2.72
CA ASP A 267 -4.93 -0.79 1.61
C ASP A 267 -5.78 0.32 0.96
N SER A 268 -5.96 0.28 -0.35
CA SER A 268 -6.80 1.22 -1.12
C SER A 268 -8.31 0.93 -1.12
N LYS A 269 -8.83 0.00 -0.30
CA LYS A 269 -10.23 -0.46 -0.38
C LYS A 269 -11.04 -0.18 0.89
N ARG A 270 -12.08 0.65 0.79
CA ARG A 270 -13.07 0.87 1.86
C ARG A 270 -13.79 -0.42 2.26
N TRP A 271 -14.10 -0.53 3.55
CA TRP A 271 -15.09 -1.43 4.11
C TRP A 271 -15.95 -0.70 5.17
N PRO A 272 -17.27 -0.97 5.29
CA PRO A 272 -18.14 -1.72 4.37
C PRO A 272 -18.06 -1.28 2.92
N ARG A 273 -18.46 -2.16 1.99
CA ARG A 273 -18.82 -1.71 0.64
C ARG A 273 -20.03 -0.78 0.72
N LYS A 274 -20.17 0.13 -0.25
CA LYS A 274 -21.33 1.03 -0.33
C LYS A 274 -22.63 0.21 -0.26
N ASN A 275 -23.58 0.64 0.59
CA ASN A 275 -24.88 -0.01 0.83
C ASN A 275 -24.83 -1.41 1.46
N GLN A 276 -23.66 -1.88 1.89
CA GLN A 276 -23.57 -3.13 2.66
C GLN A 276 -24.13 -2.89 4.07
N LYS A 277 -25.22 -3.57 4.40
CA LYS A 277 -25.72 -3.63 5.78
C LYS A 277 -24.75 -4.45 6.62
N ILE A 278 -24.38 -3.91 7.77
CA ILE A 278 -23.58 -4.61 8.79
C ILE A 278 -24.25 -4.37 10.13
N GLU A 279 -24.29 -5.41 10.95
CA GLU A 279 -24.73 -5.32 12.33
C GLU A 279 -23.65 -4.65 13.18
N SER A 280 -24.08 -3.70 14.03
CA SER A 280 -23.22 -2.92 14.91
C SER A 280 -23.46 -3.34 16.36
N PRO A 281 -22.47 -3.21 17.27
CA PRO A 281 -21.11 -2.72 17.03
C PRO A 281 -20.25 -3.72 16.25
N ILE A 282 -19.29 -3.20 15.51
CA ILE A 282 -18.32 -4.01 14.77
C ILE A 282 -17.03 -4.05 15.59
N GLU A 283 -16.55 -5.26 15.83
CA GLU A 283 -15.24 -5.50 16.43
C GLU A 283 -14.26 -5.98 15.36
N ILE A 284 -13.08 -5.37 15.36
CA ILE A 284 -11.99 -5.71 14.46
C ILE A 284 -10.72 -5.93 15.29
N GLU A 285 -9.97 -6.95 14.92
CA GLU A 285 -8.64 -7.19 15.48
C GLU A 285 -7.61 -7.05 14.36
N ILE A 286 -6.60 -6.22 14.59
CA ILE A 286 -5.45 -6.02 13.72
C ILE A 286 -4.22 -6.59 14.42
N THR A 287 -3.49 -7.42 13.70
CA THR A 287 -2.24 -8.06 14.13
C THR A 287 -1.23 -8.04 12.99
N VAL A 288 0.01 -8.41 13.28
CA VAL A 288 1.06 -8.60 12.27
C VAL A 288 1.41 -10.08 12.15
N LYS A 289 1.65 -10.52 10.92
CA LYS A 289 2.25 -11.82 10.61
C LYS A 289 3.69 -11.59 10.17
N PRO A 290 4.68 -11.87 11.04
CA PRO A 290 6.08 -11.68 10.71
C PRO A 290 6.54 -12.60 9.58
N SER A 291 7.46 -12.12 8.74
CA SER A 291 8.15 -12.90 7.69
C SER A 291 7.19 -13.68 6.78
N ALA A 292 6.01 -13.11 6.50
CA ALA A 292 4.95 -13.76 5.72
C ALA A 292 5.29 -13.88 4.22
N LEU A 293 6.18 -13.01 3.74
CA LEU A 293 6.63 -12.95 2.36
C LEU A 293 8.15 -12.78 2.28
N VAL A 294 8.69 -13.11 1.10
CA VAL A 294 10.08 -12.79 0.74
C VAL A 294 10.04 -11.77 -0.39
N ILE A 295 10.66 -10.61 -0.19
CA ILE A 295 10.84 -9.60 -1.22
C ILE A 295 12.25 -9.72 -1.78
N LEU A 296 12.39 -9.81 -3.10
CA LEU A 296 13.67 -9.63 -3.78
C LEU A 296 13.83 -8.15 -4.11
N GLN A 297 14.64 -7.46 -3.31
CA GLN A 297 15.01 -6.08 -3.53
C GLN A 297 16.12 -6.02 -4.60
N PRO A 298 15.88 -5.40 -5.77
CA PRO A 298 16.86 -5.32 -6.83
C PRO A 298 18.08 -4.50 -6.38
N ARG A 299 19.25 -4.84 -6.91
CA ARG A 299 20.44 -4.00 -6.80
C ARG A 299 20.30 -2.82 -7.75
N LEU A 300 19.81 -1.70 -7.24
CA LEU A 300 19.70 -0.47 -8.00
C LEU A 300 21.04 0.29 -7.98
N PRO A 301 21.39 1.02 -9.05
CA PRO A 301 22.53 1.93 -9.02
C PRO A 301 22.32 2.95 -7.90
N GLU A 302 23.42 3.36 -7.25
CA GLU A 302 23.36 4.47 -6.29
C GLU A 302 22.82 5.72 -7.01
N ARG A 303 21.92 6.47 -6.36
CA ARG A 303 21.53 7.78 -6.89
C ARG A 303 22.82 8.60 -7.03
N PRO A 304 23.06 9.28 -8.17
CA PRO A 304 24.09 10.31 -8.24
C PRO A 304 23.86 11.25 -7.05
N VAL A 305 24.89 11.48 -6.24
CA VAL A 305 24.85 12.51 -5.23
C VAL A 305 24.69 13.83 -5.99
N ALA A 306 23.52 14.45 -5.84
CA ALA A 306 23.24 15.78 -6.35
C ALA A 306 23.98 16.82 -5.51
#